data_AF-A0A1C6FJR7-F1
#
_entry.id   AF-A0A1C6FJR7-F1
#
_cell.length_a   1.000
_cell.length_b   1.000
_cell.length_c   1.000
_cell.angle_alpha   90.00
_cell.angle_beta   90.00
_cell.angle_gamma   90.00
#
_symmetry.space_group_name_H-M   'P 1'
#
loop_
_entity.id
_entity.type
_entity.pdbx_description
1 polymer ?
#
loop_
_entity_poly.entity_id
_entity_poly.type
_entity_poly.pdbx_seq_one_letter_code
_entity_poly.pdbx_strand_id
1 'polypeptide(L)'
;MNLKMIRLSKPNPDNLFSNYENQLEPQYFFTSSVSKTLFENSQRTLLQISEDEIRDYINNDDLCNDEEGMFPKRSVLTGEWYIRSVSFEDDILSIETALLGTDLGYPDDYLGLELIFIYDDESKEFAFDGINSSAL
;
A
#
# COMPACT_ATOMS: atom_id res chain seq x y z
N MET A 1 -2.76 -16.20 3.98
CA MET A 1 -2.74 -15.34 5.19
C MET A 1 -3.94 -14.39 5.16
N ASN A 2 -4.57 -14.11 6.30
CA ASN A 2 -5.63 -13.09 6.37
C ASN A 2 -5.00 -11.72 6.56
N LEU A 3 -5.46 -10.73 5.80
CA LEU A 3 -4.99 -9.35 5.89
C LEU A 3 -5.93 -8.52 6.76
N LYS A 4 -5.34 -7.50 7.38
CA LYS A 4 -6.06 -6.48 8.14
C LYS A 4 -5.39 -5.14 7.92
N MET A 5 -6.09 -4.23 7.25
CA MET A 5 -5.65 -2.86 7.15
C MET A 5 -5.70 -2.18 8.54
N ILE A 6 -4.61 -1.53 8.93
CA ILE A 6 -4.55 -0.63 10.09
C ILE A 6 -4.49 0.83 9.63
N ARG A 7 -4.85 1.75 10.53
CA ARG A 7 -4.81 3.19 10.25
C ARG A 7 -3.81 3.86 11.17
N LEU A 8 -2.84 4.53 10.58
CA LEU A 8 -1.98 5.46 11.29
C LEU A 8 -2.76 6.77 11.51
N SER A 9 -2.78 7.27 12.74
CA SER A 9 -3.76 8.29 13.16
C SER A 9 -3.15 9.56 13.72
N LYS A 10 -1.81 9.70 13.76
CA LYS A 10 -1.22 10.98 14.16
C LYS A 10 -1.33 11.95 12.97
N PRO A 11 -1.91 13.14 13.14
CA PRO A 11 -2.06 14.10 12.05
C PRO A 11 -0.74 14.39 11.34
N ASN A 12 -0.77 14.48 10.01
CA ASN A 12 0.41 14.72 9.18
C ASN A 12 0.27 16.02 8.34
N PRO A 13 0.15 17.20 8.97
CA PRO A 13 -0.08 18.46 8.25
C PRO A 13 1.10 18.89 7.36
N ASP A 14 2.31 18.43 7.70
CA ASP A 14 3.54 18.73 6.97
C ASP A 14 3.87 17.66 5.91
N ASN A 15 2.99 16.67 5.72
CA ASN A 15 3.13 15.59 4.74
C ASN A 15 4.48 14.85 4.84
N LEU A 16 4.95 14.62 6.06
CA LEU A 16 6.19 13.91 6.36
C LEU A 16 6.04 12.42 6.08
N PHE A 17 7.18 11.73 5.94
CA PHE A 17 7.21 10.29 5.74
C PHE A 17 6.42 9.54 6.81
N SER A 18 5.51 8.67 6.37
CA SER A 18 4.65 7.87 7.25
C SER A 18 5.24 6.48 7.46
N ASN A 19 5.44 6.08 8.72
CA ASN A 19 5.89 4.74 9.07
C ASN A 19 5.26 4.24 10.38
N TYR A 20 5.46 2.94 10.67
CA TYR A 20 4.92 2.35 11.89
C TYR A 20 5.52 2.93 13.18
N GLU A 21 6.75 3.43 13.17
CA GLU A 21 7.33 4.07 14.36
C GLU A 21 6.64 5.41 14.70
N ASN A 22 6.52 6.28 13.71
CA ASN A 22 6.02 7.63 13.91
C ASN A 22 4.49 7.72 13.93
N GLN A 23 3.78 6.75 13.34
CA GLN A 23 2.32 6.64 13.30
C GLN A 23 1.61 7.82 12.62
N LEU A 24 2.31 8.54 11.74
CA LEU A 24 1.73 9.65 10.97
C LEU A 24 0.72 9.14 9.95
N GLU A 25 -0.37 9.88 9.75
CA GLU A 25 -1.31 9.65 8.65
C GLU A 25 -0.59 9.61 7.28
N PRO A 26 -1.16 8.92 6.27
CA PRO A 26 -0.50 8.75 4.97
C PRO A 26 -0.15 10.08 4.30
N GLN A 27 0.89 10.05 3.50
CA GLN A 27 1.24 11.17 2.62
C GLN A 27 0.29 11.24 1.43
N TYR A 28 -0.05 12.45 0.98
CA TYR A 28 -0.91 12.65 -0.18
C TYR A 28 -0.29 13.62 -1.17
N PHE A 29 -0.11 13.18 -2.42
CA PHE A 29 0.46 13.94 -3.52
C PHE A 29 -0.56 14.05 -4.65
N PHE A 30 -1.43 15.05 -4.54
CA PHE A 30 -2.45 15.35 -5.55
C PHE A 30 -2.08 16.61 -6.33
N THR A 31 -2.02 16.50 -7.65
CA THR A 31 -1.73 17.64 -8.55
C THR A 31 -2.90 18.64 -8.62
N SER A 32 -4.11 18.22 -8.28
CA SER A 32 -5.32 19.06 -8.32
C SER A 32 -6.40 18.62 -7.32
N SER A 33 -7.35 19.52 -7.00
CA SER A 33 -8.53 19.16 -6.20
C SER A 33 -9.41 18.11 -6.89
N VAL A 34 -9.40 18.05 -8.22
CA VAL A 34 -10.12 17.03 -9.00
C VAL A 34 -9.53 15.65 -8.75
N SER A 35 -8.19 15.50 -8.86
CA SER A 35 -7.50 14.22 -8.59
C SER A 35 -7.77 13.72 -7.17
N LYS A 36 -7.72 14.62 -6.18
CA LYS A 36 -8.09 14.31 -4.79
C LYS A 36 -9.53 13.80 -4.68
N THR A 37 -10.48 14.49 -5.31
CA THR A 37 -11.91 14.11 -5.28
C THR A 37 -12.15 12.76 -5.95
N LEU A 38 -11.47 12.46 -7.06
CA LEU A 38 -11.57 11.17 -7.75
C LEU A 38 -11.08 10.02 -6.87
N PHE A 39 -9.94 10.21 -6.20
CA PHE A 39 -9.44 9.26 -5.21
C PHE A 39 -10.43 9.07 -4.06
N GLU A 40 -10.91 10.16 -3.43
CA GLU A 40 -11.84 10.09 -2.29
C GLU A 40 -13.15 9.36 -2.66
N ASN A 41 -13.69 9.60 -3.86
CA ASN A 41 -14.90 8.93 -4.34
C ASN A 41 -14.68 7.43 -4.61
N SER A 42 -13.46 7.04 -4.97
CA SER A 42 -13.11 5.66 -5.35
C SER A 42 -12.39 4.88 -4.25
N GLN A 43 -12.08 5.54 -3.12
CA GLN A 43 -11.16 5.04 -2.10
C GLN A 43 -11.54 3.65 -1.60
N ARG A 44 -12.82 3.39 -1.36
CA ARG A 44 -13.27 2.08 -0.88
C ARG A 44 -12.95 0.96 -1.88
N THR A 45 -13.19 1.20 -3.17
CA THR A 45 -12.95 0.21 -4.22
C THR A 45 -11.46 0.01 -4.42
N LEU A 46 -10.68 1.10 -4.47
CA LEU A 46 -9.23 1.06 -4.57
C LEU A 46 -8.62 0.23 -3.43
N LEU A 47 -9.02 0.49 -2.18
CA LEU A 47 -8.50 -0.26 -1.03
C LEU A 47 -8.91 -1.73 -1.01
N GLN A 48 -10.10 -2.06 -1.52
CA GLN A 48 -10.50 -3.46 -1.67
C GLN A 48 -9.61 -4.18 -2.68
N ILE A 49 -9.42 -3.59 -3.87
CA ILE A 49 -8.52 -4.13 -4.88
C ILE A 49 -7.11 -4.24 -4.31
N SER A 50 -6.63 -3.21 -3.61
CA SER A 50 -5.30 -3.26 -3.00
C SER A 50 -5.14 -4.39 -2.01
N GLU A 51 -6.12 -4.61 -1.13
CA GLU A 51 -6.03 -5.73 -0.18
C GLU A 51 -6.02 -7.08 -0.90
N ASP A 52 -6.83 -7.25 -1.95
CA ASP A 52 -6.92 -8.48 -2.71
C ASP A 52 -5.59 -8.77 -3.45
N GLU A 53 -5.02 -7.77 -4.11
CA GLU A 53 -3.73 -7.90 -4.83
C GLU A 53 -2.54 -8.10 -3.88
N ILE A 54 -2.50 -7.42 -2.73
CA ILE A 54 -1.50 -7.68 -1.67
C ILE A 54 -1.65 -9.12 -1.17
N ARG A 55 -2.89 -9.59 -0.97
CA ARG A 55 -3.15 -10.96 -0.51
C ARG A 55 -2.63 -11.98 -1.52
N ASP A 56 -2.85 -11.76 -2.81
CA ASP A 56 -2.36 -12.66 -3.85
C ASP A 56 -0.83 -12.63 -3.93
N TYR A 57 -0.20 -11.45 -3.82
CA TYR A 57 1.26 -11.31 -3.76
C TYR A 57 1.88 -12.14 -2.63
N ILE A 58 1.42 -11.96 -1.39
CA ILE A 58 2.05 -12.62 -0.22
C ILE A 58 1.77 -14.12 -0.14
N ASN A 59 0.74 -14.62 -0.83
CA ASN A 59 0.42 -16.05 -0.89
C ASN A 59 1.00 -16.73 -2.14
N ASN A 60 1.71 -16.00 -3.00
CA ASN A 60 2.44 -16.57 -4.11
C ASN A 60 3.83 -17.06 -3.65
N ASP A 61 4.10 -18.36 -3.75
CA ASP A 61 5.36 -18.97 -3.32
C ASP A 61 6.57 -18.51 -4.16
N ASP A 62 6.37 -18.04 -5.39
CA ASP A 62 7.45 -17.48 -6.21
C ASP A 62 7.85 -16.06 -5.76
N LEU A 63 6.94 -15.34 -5.09
CA LEU A 63 7.14 -13.94 -4.69
C LEU A 63 7.38 -13.75 -3.19
N CYS A 64 6.80 -14.61 -2.36
CA CYS A 64 6.90 -14.53 -0.90
C CYS A 64 6.89 -15.94 -0.31
N ASN A 65 8.05 -16.45 0.09
CA ASN A 65 8.21 -17.80 0.63
C ASN A 65 9.15 -17.83 1.83
N ASP A 66 9.18 -18.96 2.51
CA ASP A 66 9.95 -19.16 3.75
C ASP A 66 11.32 -19.82 3.50
N GLU A 67 11.79 -19.88 2.25
CA GLU A 67 13.08 -20.47 1.93
C GLU A 67 14.24 -19.65 2.52
N GLU A 68 15.35 -20.33 2.81
CA GLU A 68 16.53 -19.71 3.38
C GLU A 68 17.18 -18.74 2.37
N GLY A 69 17.50 -17.52 2.82
CA GLY A 69 18.07 -16.48 1.96
C GLY A 69 17.08 -15.73 1.07
N MET A 70 15.79 -16.11 1.07
CA MET A 70 14.76 -15.41 0.31
C MET A 70 14.09 -14.29 1.12
N PHE A 71 13.61 -13.27 0.40
CA PHE A 71 12.82 -12.15 0.92
C PHE A 71 11.75 -11.77 -0.12
N PRO A 72 10.53 -11.38 0.30
CA PRO A 72 10.00 -11.38 1.66
C PRO A 72 9.60 -12.77 2.17
N LYS A 73 9.64 -12.97 3.49
CA LYS A 73 9.24 -14.21 4.17
C LYS A 73 7.83 -14.14 4.72
N ARG A 74 6.99 -15.11 4.32
CA ARG A 74 5.58 -15.16 4.74
C ARG A 74 5.43 -15.39 6.24
N SER A 75 6.29 -16.22 6.83
CA SER A 75 6.33 -16.53 8.26
C SER A 75 6.67 -15.34 9.16
N VAL A 76 7.22 -14.26 8.59
CA VAL A 76 7.60 -13.04 9.31
C VAL A 76 6.45 -12.02 9.32
N LEU A 77 5.56 -12.06 8.32
CA LEU A 77 4.45 -11.12 8.19
C LEU A 77 3.43 -11.31 9.32
N THR A 78 2.95 -10.19 9.88
CA THR A 78 1.88 -10.21 10.90
C THR A 78 0.48 -10.33 10.29
N GLY A 79 0.34 -10.03 8.99
CA GLY A 79 -0.93 -9.86 8.29
C GLY A 79 -1.53 -8.45 8.44
N GLU A 80 -0.88 -7.55 9.18
CA GLU A 80 -1.28 -6.15 9.26
C GLU A 80 -0.57 -5.30 8.20
N TRP A 81 -1.30 -4.37 7.59
CA TRP A 81 -0.77 -3.49 6.54
C TRP A 81 -1.40 -2.10 6.62
N TYR A 82 -0.76 -1.08 6.07
CA TYR A 82 -1.29 0.28 6.02
C TYR A 82 -0.79 1.03 4.78
N ILE A 83 -1.43 2.17 4.47
CA ILE A 83 -1.01 3.07 3.39
C ILE A 83 0.05 4.01 3.92
N ARG A 84 1.20 4.09 3.26
CA ARG A 84 2.23 5.09 3.54
C ARG A 84 1.98 6.37 2.76
N SER A 85 1.67 6.23 1.48
CA SER A 85 1.48 7.37 0.59
C SER A 85 0.47 7.06 -0.51
N VAL A 86 -0.14 8.11 -1.04
CA VAL A 86 -0.97 8.08 -2.24
C VAL A 86 -0.51 9.22 -3.14
N SER A 87 -0.20 8.92 -4.39
CA SER A 87 0.09 9.91 -5.42
C SER A 87 -0.85 9.73 -6.60
N PHE A 88 -1.31 10.84 -7.18
CA PHE A 88 -2.10 10.82 -8.41
C PHE A 88 -1.61 11.93 -9.34
N GLU A 89 -0.92 11.52 -10.39
CA GLU A 89 -0.36 12.38 -11.43
C GLU A 89 -0.82 11.89 -12.80
N ASP A 90 -1.25 12.82 -13.65
CA ASP A 90 -1.90 12.55 -14.94
C ASP A 90 -3.07 11.55 -14.81
N ASP A 91 -2.92 10.33 -15.31
CA ASP A 91 -3.87 9.22 -15.24
C ASP A 91 -3.39 8.09 -14.31
N ILE A 92 -2.25 8.24 -13.65
CA ILE A 92 -1.62 7.20 -12.83
C ILE A 92 -1.84 7.51 -11.35
N LEU A 93 -2.56 6.62 -10.66
CA LEU A 93 -2.68 6.59 -9.22
C LEU A 93 -1.76 5.51 -8.66
N SER A 94 -0.88 5.90 -7.74
CA SER A 94 -0.04 4.98 -6.97
C SER A 94 -0.45 5.00 -5.49
N ILE A 95 -0.60 3.81 -4.90
CA ILE A 95 -0.84 3.60 -3.48
C ILE A 95 0.35 2.81 -2.93
N GLU A 96 1.22 3.48 -2.19
CA GLU A 96 2.31 2.81 -1.48
C GLU A 96 1.83 2.31 -0.13
N THR A 97 2.13 1.06 0.15
CA THR A 97 1.73 0.36 1.36
C THR A 97 2.94 -0.18 2.10
N ALA A 98 2.79 -0.44 3.39
CA ALA A 98 3.72 -1.21 4.18
C ALA A 98 2.97 -2.33 4.90
N LEU A 99 3.52 -3.54 4.82
CA LEU A 99 3.12 -4.69 5.61
C LEU A 99 4.07 -4.80 6.81
N LEU A 100 3.50 -5.10 7.96
CA LEU A 100 4.26 -5.28 9.19
C LEU A 100 4.83 -6.70 9.27
N GLY A 101 6.06 -6.79 9.78
CA GLY A 101 6.74 -8.04 10.09
C GLY A 101 7.39 -8.02 11.46
N THR A 102 7.88 -9.17 11.90
CA THR A 102 8.52 -9.33 13.22
C THR A 102 9.94 -9.86 13.16
N ASP A 103 10.67 -9.62 12.06
CA ASP A 103 12.06 -10.05 11.87
C ASP A 103 13.01 -9.43 12.90
N LEU A 104 12.70 -8.21 13.36
CA LEU A 104 13.43 -7.51 14.42
C LEU A 104 13.04 -7.98 15.84
N GLY A 105 12.11 -8.93 15.97
CA GLY A 105 11.58 -9.41 17.26
C GLY A 105 10.44 -8.56 17.84
N TYR A 106 10.03 -7.51 17.13
CA TYR A 106 8.84 -6.68 17.40
C TYR A 106 8.20 -6.25 16.06
N PRO A 107 6.91 -5.87 16.02
CA PRO A 107 6.26 -5.40 14.79
C PRO A 107 6.87 -4.10 14.26
N ASP A 108 7.30 -4.09 13.00
CA ASP A 108 7.79 -2.91 12.27
C ASP A 108 7.53 -3.05 10.75
N ASP A 109 7.80 -1.98 9.99
CA ASP A 109 7.75 -1.99 8.52
C ASP A 109 8.67 -3.08 7.96
N TYR A 110 8.12 -4.03 7.21
CA TYR A 110 8.86 -5.17 6.69
C TYR A 110 8.89 -5.25 5.17
N LEU A 111 7.72 -5.13 4.54
CA LEU A 111 7.57 -5.19 3.09
C LEU A 111 6.76 -4.01 2.59
N GLY A 112 7.35 -3.18 1.75
CA GLY A 112 6.60 -2.16 1.02
C GLY A 112 6.13 -2.69 -0.34
N LEU A 113 4.90 -2.34 -0.70
CA LEU A 113 4.32 -2.63 -2.01
C LEU A 113 3.66 -1.38 -2.55
N GLU A 114 4.02 -1.02 -3.78
CA GLU A 114 3.38 0.03 -4.55
C GLU A 114 2.33 -0.60 -5.47
N LEU A 115 1.08 -0.15 -5.36
CA LEU A 115 0.00 -0.57 -6.24
C LEU A 115 -0.33 0.52 -7.24
N ILE A 116 -0.28 0.18 -8.52
CA ILE A 116 -0.44 1.10 -9.64
C ILE A 116 -1.82 0.90 -10.25
N PHE A 117 -2.52 2.01 -10.43
CA PHE A 117 -3.83 2.08 -11.07
C PHE A 117 -3.82 3.11 -12.19
N ILE A 118 -4.51 2.82 -13.28
CA ILE A 118 -4.74 3.76 -14.37
C ILE A 118 -6.20 4.23 -14.31
N TYR A 119 -6.39 5.54 -14.29
CA TYR A 119 -7.70 6.17 -14.37
C TYR A 119 -8.14 6.28 -15.83
N ASP A 120 -9.26 5.63 -16.16
CA ASP A 120 -9.88 5.77 -17.47
C ASP A 120 -10.96 6.87 -17.43
N ASP A 121 -10.71 7.96 -18.17
CA ASP A 121 -11.64 9.09 -18.23
C ASP A 121 -12.94 8.75 -19.00
N GLU A 122 -12.99 7.72 -19.84
CA GLU A 122 -14.22 7.32 -20.53
C GLU A 122 -15.19 6.60 -19.57
N SER A 123 -14.68 5.60 -18.85
CA SER A 123 -15.46 4.83 -17.87
C SER A 123 -15.60 5.51 -16.51
N LYS A 124 -14.75 6.51 -16.21
CA LYS A 124 -14.63 7.17 -14.89
C LYS A 124 -14.27 6.19 -13.77
N GLU A 125 -13.47 5.17 -14.09
CA GLU A 125 -13.06 4.11 -13.18
C GLU A 125 -11.53 3.98 -13.14
N PHE A 126 -11.03 3.39 -12.04
CA PHE A 126 -9.63 3.00 -11.92
C PHE A 126 -9.49 1.52 -12.26
N ALA A 127 -8.58 1.20 -13.18
CA ALA A 127 -8.15 -0.16 -13.47
C ALA A 127 -6.82 -0.44 -12.78
N PHE A 128 -6.69 -1.61 -12.17
CA PHE A 128 -5.41 -2.06 -11.62
C PHE A 128 -4.45 -2.43 -12.76
N ASP A 129 -3.21 -1.96 -12.67
CA ASP A 129 -2.17 -2.17 -13.68
C ASP A 129 -1.04 -3.08 -13.19
N GLY A 130 -0.67 -2.96 -11.92
CA GLY A 130 0.34 -3.85 -11.34
C GLY A 130 0.81 -3.49 -9.93
N ILE A 131 1.70 -4.35 -9.42
CA ILE A 131 2.40 -4.17 -8.15
C ILE A 131 3.90 -4.02 -8.41
N ASN A 132 4.52 -3.06 -7.73
CA ASN A 132 5.96 -2.92 -7.63
C ASN A 132 6.41 -3.18 -6.18
N SER A 133 7.21 -4.25 -6.00
CA SER A 133 7.73 -4.69 -4.70
C SER A 133 9.12 -4.13 -4.36
N SER A 134 9.63 -3.18 -5.16
CA SER A 134 10.88 -2.47 -4.88
C SER A 134 10.67 -1.27 -3.95
N ALA A 135 9.43 -0.95 -3.59
CA ALA A 135 9.09 0.18 -2.75
C ALA A 135 9.52 -0.11 -1.29
N LEU A 136 10.52 0.62 -0.78
CA LEU A 136 10.92 0.65 0.64
C LEU A 136 11.37 2.05 1.03
#